data_AF-A0A4Q5ZAM6-F1
#
_entry.id   AF-A0A4Q5ZAM6-F1
#
_cell.length_a   1.000
_cell.length_b   1.000
_cell.length_c   1.000
_cell.angle_alpha   90.00
_cell.angle_beta   90.00
_cell.angle_gamma   90.00
#
_symmetry.space_group_name_H-M   'P 1'
#
loop_
_entity.id
_entity.type
_entity.pdbx_description
1 polymer ?
#
loop_
_entity_poly.entity_id
_entity_poly.type
_entity_poly.pdbx_seq_one_letter_code
_entity_poly.pdbx_strand_id
1 'polypeptide(L)'
;GRVGAIVINDVNPAYNYFDSKRFADALKKVKVSVALSYKEDETAELCKFMAPVHHFLESWGDAEAYSGFVSMMQPTISPLFSTRQYQESLLNWAGNTTSFETYFRNFWTGKVGGADNYLKALQDGVIESAAPAIAGGSFNGAATASATSALASAQKAGGTELVLYENVAMGDGRHANNPWLQELPDPITKACWDNYVMVSPKFGREALGIDLTKQRDADEYEVHTDKPLVSVKVGNKELVLPALIIPGMNDDTIAIALGYGRSSGDNKEETTKRRIGAAANNVGKNAITFAVYNGTTVDRFNTGTSITKADGTYKVAQNQTHNSYEGRHNVVQEVTLDEVKKNPTLILDERAKELKPWGGLDNFDEGGSPYPVYDRPGAKWGMAIDLNSCFGCGACVVACNVENNVSVVGKNEVLRYHDMHWLRIDRYFTGNPNDADSIQTIFQPMLCQHCDNAPCENVCPVAATSHSSEGIN
;
A
#
# COMPACT_ATOMS: atom_id res chain seq x y z
N GLY A 1 19.92 -31.07 13.70
CA GLY A 1 21.00 -30.05 13.74
C GLY A 1 21.35 -29.73 15.18
N ARG A 2 22.14 -28.67 15.44
CA ARG A 2 22.43 -28.20 16.81
C ARG A 2 21.25 -27.47 17.48
N VAL A 3 20.29 -27.00 16.70
CA VAL A 3 19.06 -26.35 17.19
C VAL A 3 18.09 -27.40 17.72
N GLY A 4 17.77 -27.32 19.02
CA GLY A 4 16.83 -28.22 19.70
C GLY A 4 15.37 -27.80 19.55
N ALA A 5 15.09 -26.51 19.71
CA ALA A 5 13.76 -25.92 19.58
C ALA A 5 13.83 -24.59 18.82
N ILE A 6 12.76 -24.26 18.09
CA ILE A 6 12.54 -22.96 17.46
C ILE A 6 11.12 -22.48 17.76
N VAL A 7 11.00 -21.22 18.14
CA VAL A 7 9.73 -20.53 18.37
C VAL A 7 9.67 -19.37 17.38
N ILE A 8 8.62 -19.31 16.58
CA ILE A 8 8.45 -18.37 15.47
C ILE A 8 7.24 -17.50 15.78
N ASN A 9 7.45 -16.22 16.07
CA ASN A 9 6.39 -15.28 16.46
C ASN A 9 6.10 -14.28 15.35
N ASP A 10 4.90 -14.35 14.77
CA ASP A 10 4.36 -13.41 13.77
C ASP A 10 5.33 -13.06 12.60
N VAL A 11 6.07 -14.09 12.15
CA VAL A 11 6.94 -14.02 10.98
C VAL A 11 6.74 -15.26 10.12
N ASN A 12 6.81 -15.07 8.80
CA ASN A 12 6.53 -16.12 7.82
C ASN A 12 7.72 -16.39 6.87
N PRO A 13 8.86 -16.90 7.37
CA PRO A 13 10.05 -17.20 6.55
C PRO A 13 9.83 -18.26 5.45
N ALA A 14 8.84 -19.15 5.58
CA ALA A 14 8.49 -20.08 4.49
C ALA A 14 7.89 -19.35 3.26
N TYR A 15 7.46 -18.11 3.43
CA TYR A 15 6.97 -17.25 2.36
C TYR A 15 7.91 -16.08 2.06
N ASN A 16 8.36 -15.32 3.07
CA ASN A 16 9.10 -14.05 2.95
C ASN A 16 10.64 -14.17 2.97
N TYR A 17 11.19 -15.36 3.10
CA TYR A 17 12.64 -15.56 3.01
C TYR A 17 13.06 -15.86 1.57
N PHE A 18 14.14 -15.22 1.11
CA PHE A 18 14.63 -15.35 -0.28
C PHE A 18 14.97 -16.79 -0.70
N ASP A 19 15.32 -17.64 0.28
CA ASP A 19 15.56 -19.08 0.14
C ASP A 19 14.62 -19.87 1.05
N SER A 20 13.32 -19.62 0.90
CA SER A 20 12.24 -20.25 1.66
C SER A 20 12.30 -21.78 1.64
N LYS A 21 12.74 -22.38 0.52
CA LYS A 21 12.94 -23.83 0.40
C LYS A 21 13.99 -24.34 1.39
N ARG A 22 15.16 -23.68 1.46
CA ARG A 22 16.21 -24.05 2.43
C ARG A 22 15.73 -23.88 3.86
N PHE A 23 14.97 -22.82 4.14
CA PHE A 23 14.35 -22.64 5.46
C PHE A 23 13.40 -23.81 5.80
N ALA A 24 12.47 -24.14 4.91
CA ALA A 24 11.52 -25.23 5.09
C ALA A 24 12.23 -26.58 5.29
N ASP A 25 13.27 -26.86 4.51
CA ASP A 25 14.06 -28.10 4.64
C ASP A 25 14.91 -28.14 5.91
N ALA A 26 15.34 -26.99 6.43
CA ALA A 26 16.01 -26.89 7.72
C ALA A 26 15.03 -27.07 8.89
N LEU A 27 13.83 -26.49 8.80
CA LEU A 27 12.79 -26.54 9.84
C LEU A 27 12.36 -27.99 10.13
N LYS A 28 12.24 -28.83 9.10
CA LYS A 28 11.95 -30.28 9.23
C LYS A 28 12.96 -31.03 10.11
N LYS A 29 14.19 -30.52 10.23
CA LYS A 29 15.28 -31.15 11.02
C LYS A 29 15.28 -30.71 12.49
N VAL A 30 14.41 -29.77 12.88
CA VAL A 30 14.30 -29.28 14.26
C VAL A 30 13.38 -30.22 15.07
N LYS A 31 13.77 -30.52 16.32
CA LYS A 31 12.98 -31.44 17.16
C LYS A 31 11.67 -30.82 17.61
N VAL A 32 11.69 -29.54 17.99
CA VAL A 32 10.50 -28.79 18.41
C VAL A 32 10.41 -27.50 17.57
N SER A 33 9.32 -27.34 16.83
CA SER A 33 9.02 -26.10 16.10
C SER A 33 7.62 -25.63 16.48
N VAL A 34 7.54 -24.40 16.98
CA VAL A 34 6.30 -23.77 17.45
C VAL A 34 6.05 -22.49 16.67
N ALA A 35 4.89 -22.39 16.02
CA ALA A 35 4.41 -21.16 15.42
C ALA A 35 3.46 -20.44 16.40
N LEU A 36 3.79 -19.19 16.72
CA LEU A 36 2.96 -18.23 17.43
C LEU A 36 2.38 -17.29 16.38
N SER A 37 1.21 -17.64 15.86
CA SER A 37 0.52 -16.94 14.77
C SER A 37 -0.98 -17.05 14.94
N TYR A 38 -1.71 -16.04 14.48
CA TYR A 38 -3.18 -16.03 14.44
C TYR A 38 -3.74 -16.62 13.12
N LYS A 39 -2.86 -17.03 12.19
CA LYS A 39 -3.20 -17.71 10.92
C LYS A 39 -2.37 -18.97 10.74
N GLU A 40 -2.92 -19.98 10.06
CA GLU A 40 -2.16 -21.18 9.67
C GLU A 40 -1.38 -20.86 8.37
N ASP A 41 -0.47 -19.89 8.44
CA ASP A 41 0.36 -19.47 7.31
C ASP A 41 1.39 -20.54 6.87
N GLU A 42 2.09 -20.27 5.77
CA GLU A 42 3.07 -21.16 5.16
C GLU A 42 4.14 -21.67 6.14
N THR A 43 4.51 -20.87 7.14
CA THR A 43 5.46 -21.28 8.17
C THR A 43 4.78 -22.08 9.27
N ALA A 44 3.60 -21.66 9.70
CA ALA A 44 2.80 -22.38 10.69
C ALA A 44 2.46 -23.81 10.24
N GLU A 45 2.13 -24.00 8.96
CA GLU A 45 1.88 -25.32 8.37
C GLU A 45 3.09 -26.28 8.47
N LEU A 46 4.31 -25.74 8.49
CA LEU A 46 5.55 -26.51 8.58
C LEU A 46 5.99 -26.75 10.03
N CYS A 47 5.38 -26.07 11.00
CA CYS A 47 5.67 -26.23 12.42
C CYS A 47 4.97 -27.47 13.00
N LYS A 48 5.57 -28.08 14.02
CA LYS A 48 4.98 -29.24 14.71
C LYS A 48 3.83 -28.83 15.63
N PHE A 49 3.91 -27.62 16.17
CA PHE A 49 2.93 -27.04 17.04
C PHE A 49 2.55 -25.66 16.53
N MET A 50 1.27 -25.35 16.58
CA MET A 50 0.76 -24.01 16.40
C MET A 50 0.10 -23.59 17.71
N ALA A 51 0.52 -22.45 18.23
CA ALA A 51 -0.01 -21.82 19.42
C ALA A 51 -0.69 -20.51 18.98
N PRO A 52 -2.04 -20.48 18.88
CA PRO A 52 -2.77 -19.32 18.43
C PRO A 52 -2.56 -18.11 19.36
N VAL A 53 -2.10 -17.01 18.79
CA VAL A 53 -1.90 -15.74 19.50
C VAL A 53 -3.07 -14.78 19.29
N HIS A 54 -3.20 -13.81 20.18
CA HIS A 54 -4.15 -12.72 20.07
C HIS A 54 -3.84 -11.80 18.88
N HIS A 55 -4.86 -11.11 18.38
CA HIS A 55 -4.68 -9.88 17.63
C HIS A 55 -4.26 -8.75 18.59
N PHE A 56 -3.59 -7.71 18.09
CA PHE A 56 -3.11 -6.61 18.95
C PHE A 56 -4.24 -5.90 19.71
N LEU A 57 -5.45 -5.84 19.13
CA LEU A 57 -6.67 -5.31 19.76
C LEU A 57 -7.21 -6.15 20.94
N GLU A 58 -6.72 -7.37 21.10
CA GLU A 58 -7.08 -8.30 22.19
C GLU A 58 -5.93 -8.45 23.21
N SER A 59 -4.85 -7.66 23.06
CA SER A 59 -3.59 -7.84 23.79
C SER A 59 -3.23 -6.61 24.62
N TRP A 60 -2.59 -6.84 25.76
CA TRP A 60 -1.81 -5.80 26.43
C TRP A 60 -0.44 -5.68 25.78
N GLY A 61 0.18 -4.51 25.80
CA GLY A 61 1.59 -4.40 25.43
C GLY A 61 2.03 -2.97 25.21
N ASP A 62 3.18 -2.84 24.58
CA ASP A 62 3.83 -1.57 24.31
C ASP A 62 4.52 -1.60 22.94
N ALA A 63 4.76 -0.42 22.38
CA ALA A 63 5.54 -0.26 21.16
C ALA A 63 6.33 1.04 21.20
N GLU A 64 7.56 1.03 20.71
CA GLU A 64 8.41 2.22 20.59
C GLU A 64 8.78 2.42 19.12
N ALA A 65 7.91 3.09 18.38
CA ALA A 65 8.13 3.36 16.95
C ALA A 65 9.23 4.41 16.74
N TYR A 66 9.28 5.42 17.60
CA TYR A 66 10.34 6.43 17.66
C TYR A 66 11.00 6.36 19.04
N SER A 67 12.34 6.38 19.05
CA SER A 67 13.09 6.33 20.31
C SER A 67 12.66 7.46 21.26
N GLY A 68 12.31 7.10 22.50
CA GLY A 68 11.79 8.01 23.51
C GLY A 68 10.27 8.11 23.57
N PHE A 69 9.53 7.55 22.60
CA PHE A 69 8.07 7.57 22.54
C PHE A 69 7.51 6.16 22.65
N VAL A 70 7.04 5.79 23.85
CA VAL A 70 6.47 4.46 24.08
C VAL A 70 4.96 4.53 24.08
N SER A 71 4.33 3.90 23.10
CA SER A 71 2.87 3.77 23.00
C SER A 71 2.37 2.59 23.83
N MET A 72 1.28 2.79 24.56
CA MET A 72 0.60 1.77 25.33
C MET A 72 -0.48 1.08 24.49
N MET A 73 -0.37 -0.23 24.31
CA MET A 73 -1.36 -1.05 23.63
C MET A 73 -2.36 -1.60 24.66
N GLN A 74 -3.62 -1.21 24.48
CA GLN A 74 -4.73 -1.61 25.34
C GLN A 74 -5.69 -2.53 24.57
N PRO A 75 -6.11 -3.66 25.16
CA PRO A 75 -7.13 -4.48 24.55
C PRO A 75 -8.47 -3.74 24.54
N THR A 76 -9.12 -3.67 23.38
CA THR A 76 -10.44 -3.06 23.22
C THR A 76 -11.57 -4.09 23.24
N ILE A 77 -11.21 -5.37 23.18
CA ILE A 77 -12.15 -6.51 23.24
C ILE A 77 -11.48 -7.69 23.94
N SER A 78 -12.28 -8.55 24.57
CA SER A 78 -11.80 -9.85 25.06
C SER A 78 -11.47 -10.78 23.89
N PRO A 79 -10.55 -11.75 24.05
CA PRO A 79 -10.19 -12.68 22.98
C PRO A 79 -11.41 -13.40 22.40
N LEU A 80 -11.61 -13.29 21.08
CA LEU A 80 -12.74 -13.90 20.38
C LEU A 80 -12.62 -15.42 20.28
N PHE A 81 -11.37 -15.90 20.20
CA PHE A 81 -11.05 -17.33 20.12
C PHE A 81 -10.23 -17.76 21.33
N SER A 82 -10.17 -19.07 21.55
CA SER A 82 -9.31 -19.68 22.57
C SER A 82 -7.83 -19.55 22.16
N THR A 83 -7.30 -18.37 22.44
CA THR A 83 -5.96 -17.91 22.07
C THR A 83 -5.22 -17.52 23.34
N ARG A 84 -3.89 -17.39 23.25
CA ARG A 84 -3.05 -16.91 24.35
C ARG A 84 -2.03 -15.93 23.82
N GLN A 85 -1.87 -14.80 24.50
CA GLN A 85 -0.83 -13.84 24.18
C GLN A 85 0.56 -14.50 24.15
N TYR A 86 1.42 -14.12 23.18
CA TYR A 86 2.71 -14.78 23.01
C TYR A 86 3.61 -14.61 24.24
N GLN A 87 3.60 -13.42 24.86
CA GLN A 87 4.36 -13.14 26.08
C GLN A 87 3.91 -14.04 27.24
N GLU A 88 2.61 -14.30 27.37
CA GLU A 88 2.09 -15.22 28.38
C GLU A 88 2.50 -16.68 28.12
N SER A 89 2.60 -17.07 26.85
CA SER A 89 3.17 -18.38 26.48
C SER A 89 4.64 -18.48 26.91
N LEU A 90 5.44 -17.43 26.67
CA LEU A 90 6.85 -17.38 27.09
C LEU A 90 7.01 -17.40 28.61
N LEU A 91 6.18 -16.65 29.35
CA LEU A 91 6.16 -16.68 30.83
C LEU A 91 5.91 -18.10 31.34
N ASN A 92 4.85 -18.74 30.85
CA ASN A 92 4.49 -20.10 31.27
C ASN A 92 5.59 -21.12 30.94
N TRP A 93 6.20 -21.06 29.75
CA TRP A 93 7.29 -21.96 29.38
C TRP A 93 8.58 -21.71 30.17
N ALA A 94 8.77 -20.49 30.68
CA ALA A 94 9.84 -20.16 31.61
C ALA A 94 9.52 -20.54 33.08
N GLY A 95 8.33 -21.10 33.36
CA GLY A 95 7.90 -21.48 34.70
C GLY A 95 7.29 -20.34 35.52
N ASN A 96 6.99 -19.19 34.90
CA ASN A 96 6.29 -18.08 35.53
C ASN A 96 4.79 -18.14 35.20
N THR A 97 3.96 -18.36 36.20
CA THR A 97 2.50 -18.51 36.07
C THR A 97 1.74 -17.18 36.27
N THR A 98 2.44 -16.06 36.34
CA THR A 98 1.83 -14.73 36.42
C THR A 98 1.15 -14.39 35.10
N SER A 99 -0.09 -13.89 35.12
CA SER A 99 -0.75 -13.42 33.89
C SER A 99 0.05 -12.29 33.25
N PHE A 100 0.04 -12.22 31.91
CA PHE A 100 0.81 -11.18 31.23
C PHE A 100 0.31 -9.78 31.57
N GLU A 101 -1.00 -9.57 31.76
CA GLU A 101 -1.54 -8.30 32.26
C GLU A 101 -0.89 -7.88 33.58
N THR A 102 -0.81 -8.79 34.56
CA THR A 102 -0.22 -8.49 35.87
C THR A 102 1.26 -8.19 35.73
N TYR A 103 1.97 -8.98 34.91
CA TYR A 103 3.38 -8.76 34.64
C TYR A 103 3.63 -7.37 34.01
N PHE A 104 2.85 -7.03 32.98
CA PHE A 104 2.91 -5.77 32.25
C PHE A 104 2.61 -4.57 33.15
N ARG A 105 1.52 -4.65 33.93
CA ARG A 105 1.14 -3.62 34.91
C ARG A 105 2.25 -3.39 35.93
N ASN A 106 2.83 -4.45 36.49
CA ASN A 106 3.89 -4.34 37.49
C ASN A 106 5.17 -3.74 36.90
N PHE A 107 5.57 -4.19 35.71
CA PHE A 107 6.73 -3.65 34.99
C PHE A 107 6.58 -2.15 34.76
N TRP A 108 5.46 -1.72 34.18
CA TRP A 108 5.25 -0.33 33.85
C TRP A 108 5.02 0.55 35.07
N THR A 109 4.26 0.08 36.08
CA THR A 109 4.12 0.79 37.37
C THR A 109 5.46 1.09 38.01
N GLY A 110 6.39 0.12 37.98
CA GLY A 110 7.76 0.33 38.45
C GLY A 110 8.56 1.31 37.58
N LYS A 111 8.43 1.20 36.25
CA LYS A 111 9.16 2.02 35.28
C LYS A 111 8.75 3.49 35.29
N VAL A 112 7.46 3.79 35.48
CA VAL A 112 6.94 5.17 35.55
C VAL A 112 6.83 5.72 36.97
N GLY A 113 7.25 4.96 37.97
CA GLY A 113 7.36 5.41 39.36
C GLY A 113 6.03 5.54 40.11
N GLY A 114 4.99 4.78 39.74
CA GLY A 114 3.73 4.76 40.49
C GLY A 114 2.52 4.30 39.67
N ALA A 115 1.47 3.86 40.36
CA ALA A 115 0.24 3.39 39.74
C ALA A 115 -0.52 4.51 39.02
N ASP A 116 -0.53 5.72 39.60
CA ASP A 116 -1.20 6.89 39.00
C ASP A 116 -0.55 7.29 37.68
N ASN A 117 0.79 7.26 37.61
CA ASN A 117 1.53 7.53 36.38
C ASN A 117 1.29 6.44 35.32
N TYR A 118 1.12 5.18 35.74
CA TYR A 118 0.77 4.09 34.80
C TYR A 118 -0.63 4.31 34.21
N LEU A 119 -1.61 4.66 35.04
CA LEU A 119 -2.96 4.98 34.58
C LEU A 119 -2.97 6.20 33.64
N LYS A 120 -2.17 7.22 33.95
CA LYS A 120 -1.99 8.39 33.08
C LYS A 120 -1.38 8.00 31.74
N ALA A 121 -0.36 7.15 31.71
CA ALA A 121 0.25 6.65 30.48
C ALA A 121 -0.72 5.83 29.62
N LEU A 122 -1.58 5.00 30.25
CA LEU A 122 -2.65 4.31 29.53
C LEU A 122 -3.68 5.30 28.95
N GLN A 123 -4.07 6.31 29.72
CA GLN A 123 -5.03 7.32 29.29
C GLN A 123 -4.51 8.17 28.13
N ASP A 124 -3.24 8.59 28.20
CA ASP A 124 -2.61 9.40 27.16
C ASP A 124 -2.23 8.56 25.93
N GLY A 125 -2.13 7.24 26.09
CA GLY A 125 -1.74 6.29 25.04
C GLY A 125 -0.25 6.32 24.70
N VAL A 126 0.49 7.37 25.09
CA VAL A 126 1.93 7.51 24.85
C VAL A 126 2.65 8.03 26.09
N ILE A 127 3.84 7.49 26.34
CA ILE A 127 4.84 8.04 27.26
C ILE A 127 5.89 8.75 26.42
N GLU A 128 5.99 10.06 26.61
CA GLU A 128 7.04 10.89 26.05
C GLU A 128 8.17 11.01 27.08
N SER A 129 9.20 10.18 26.92
CA SER A 129 10.44 10.36 27.67
C SER A 129 11.25 11.47 27.02
N ALA A 130 11.96 12.28 27.81
CA ALA A 130 12.94 13.21 27.25
C ALA A 130 13.89 12.41 26.34
N ALA A 131 13.88 12.72 25.04
CA ALA A 131 14.72 12.02 24.08
C ALA A 131 16.15 12.05 24.63
N PRO A 132 16.85 10.90 24.72
CA PRO A 132 18.24 10.91 25.15
C PRO A 132 18.97 11.91 24.27
N ALA A 133 19.69 12.86 24.89
CA ALA A 133 20.44 13.86 24.14
C ALA A 133 21.29 13.10 23.12
N ILE A 134 20.99 13.28 21.83
CA ILE A 134 21.72 12.62 20.75
C ILE A 134 23.13 13.22 20.82
N ALA A 135 24.04 12.51 21.47
CA ALA A 135 25.45 12.85 21.40
C ALA A 135 25.83 12.75 19.92
N GLY A 136 26.38 13.82 19.36
CA GLY A 136 26.85 13.81 17.97
C GLY A 136 27.78 12.62 17.77
N GLY A 137 27.43 11.72 16.85
CA GLY A 137 28.28 10.59 16.51
C GLY A 137 29.66 11.10 16.08
N SER A 138 30.73 10.43 16.48
CA SER A 138 32.06 10.76 15.96
C SER A 138 32.15 10.37 14.49
N PHE A 139 32.58 11.30 13.63
CA PHE A 139 32.81 11.00 12.22
C PHE A 139 33.91 9.95 12.08
N ASN A 140 33.59 8.83 11.44
CA ASN A 140 34.55 7.77 11.15
C ASN A 140 35.04 7.88 9.70
N GLY A 141 36.14 8.62 9.49
CA GLY A 141 36.75 8.81 8.18
C GLY A 141 37.23 7.50 7.54
N ALA A 142 37.70 6.53 8.34
CA ALA A 142 38.14 5.23 7.83
C ALA A 142 36.98 4.39 7.30
N ALA A 143 35.84 4.38 8.01
CA ALA A 143 34.62 3.72 7.54
C ALA A 143 34.09 4.37 6.25
N THR A 144 34.14 5.70 6.18
CA THR A 144 33.74 6.45 4.98
C THR A 144 34.64 6.10 3.79
N ALA A 145 35.97 6.11 3.97
CA ALA A 145 36.92 5.73 2.92
C ALA A 145 36.74 4.27 2.46
N SER A 146 36.43 3.37 3.40
CA SER A 146 36.13 1.97 3.09
C SER A 146 34.84 1.84 2.27
N ALA A 147 33.78 2.56 2.63
CA ALA A 147 32.52 2.59 1.89
C ALA A 147 32.70 3.17 0.48
N THR A 148 33.45 4.26 0.33
CA THR A 148 33.76 4.85 -0.99
C THR A 148 34.57 3.88 -1.86
N SER A 149 35.53 3.17 -1.27
CA SER A 149 36.31 2.16 -1.99
C SER A 149 35.43 0.97 -2.41
N ALA A 150 34.50 0.54 -1.55
CA ALA A 150 33.52 -0.49 -1.88
C ALA A 150 32.60 -0.06 -3.03
N LEU A 151 32.10 1.19 -3.03
CA LEU A 151 31.32 1.74 -4.14
C LEU A 151 32.13 1.82 -5.44
N ALA A 152 33.39 2.26 -5.38
CA ALA A 152 34.25 2.37 -6.56
C ALA A 152 34.62 1.00 -7.17
N SER A 153 34.62 -0.05 -6.34
CA SER A 153 34.89 -1.45 -6.73
C SER A 153 33.63 -2.25 -7.04
N ALA A 154 32.44 -1.70 -6.78
CA ALA A 154 31.18 -2.31 -7.16
C ALA A 154 31.13 -2.45 -8.68
N GLN A 155 30.97 -3.69 -9.16
CA GLN A 155 30.87 -3.91 -10.59
C GLN A 155 29.57 -3.32 -11.12
N LYS A 156 29.69 -2.46 -12.15
CA LYS A 156 28.56 -2.09 -12.99
C LYS A 156 28.16 -3.33 -13.78
N ALA A 157 27.09 -3.97 -13.34
CA ALA A 157 26.50 -5.05 -14.09
C ALA A 157 25.73 -4.47 -15.28
N GLY A 158 25.86 -5.12 -16.45
CA GLY A 158 25.10 -4.78 -17.64
C GLY A 158 23.86 -5.66 -17.77
N GLY A 159 22.82 -5.14 -18.41
CA GLY A 159 21.54 -5.82 -18.57
C GLY A 159 20.43 -5.17 -17.74
N THR A 160 19.27 -5.83 -17.70
CA THR A 160 18.11 -5.32 -16.97
C THR A 160 18.28 -5.52 -15.47
N GLU A 161 18.11 -4.45 -14.71
CA GLU A 161 17.99 -4.47 -13.26
C GLU A 161 16.54 -4.78 -12.85
N LEU A 162 16.37 -5.77 -11.97
CA LEU A 162 15.11 -6.02 -11.27
C LEU A 162 15.16 -5.38 -9.90
N VAL A 163 14.10 -4.65 -9.54
CA VAL A 163 13.86 -4.13 -8.19
C VAL A 163 12.60 -4.76 -7.60
N LEU A 164 12.75 -5.38 -6.44
CA LEU A 164 11.64 -5.86 -5.62
C LEU A 164 11.26 -4.76 -4.64
N TYR A 165 10.00 -4.37 -4.64
CA TYR A 165 9.52 -3.29 -3.79
C TYR A 165 8.32 -3.73 -2.97
N GLU A 166 8.10 -3.08 -1.83
CA GLU A 166 6.91 -3.26 -1.02
C GLU A 166 5.81 -2.34 -1.57
N ASN A 167 4.70 -2.94 -2.02
CA ASN A 167 3.53 -2.18 -2.46
C ASN A 167 2.89 -1.49 -1.24
N VAL A 168 2.35 -0.27 -1.44
CA VAL A 168 1.81 0.56 -0.35
C VAL A 168 0.68 -0.14 0.41
N ALA A 169 -0.18 -0.88 -0.28
CA ALA A 169 -1.28 -1.61 0.34
C ALA A 169 -0.83 -2.91 0.99
N MET A 170 0.06 -3.66 0.31
CA MET A 170 0.36 -5.05 0.66
C MET A 170 1.61 -5.24 1.54
N GLY A 171 2.56 -4.30 1.48
CA GLY A 171 3.82 -4.37 2.19
C GLY A 171 4.59 -5.67 1.91
N ASP A 172 4.84 -6.44 2.97
CA ASP A 172 5.49 -7.75 2.93
C ASP A 172 4.51 -8.93 2.81
N GLY A 173 3.20 -8.68 2.66
CA GLY A 173 2.16 -9.70 2.54
C GLY A 173 1.64 -10.29 3.86
N ARG A 174 2.03 -9.76 5.03
CA ARG A 174 1.40 -10.13 6.32
C ARG A 174 -0.11 -9.85 6.32
N HIS A 175 -0.53 -8.79 5.64
CA HIS A 175 -1.92 -8.38 5.50
C HIS A 175 -2.58 -8.87 4.20
N ALA A 176 -2.04 -9.89 3.53
CA ALA A 176 -2.59 -10.40 2.27
C ALA A 176 -4.04 -10.90 2.34
N ASN A 177 -4.53 -11.27 3.52
CA ASN A 177 -5.93 -11.62 3.72
C ASN A 177 -6.81 -10.42 4.15
N ASN A 178 -6.33 -9.19 4.07
CA ASN A 178 -7.14 -8.00 4.28
C ASN A 178 -7.78 -7.59 2.95
N PRO A 179 -9.10 -7.79 2.77
CA PRO A 179 -9.76 -7.53 1.50
C PRO A 179 -9.79 -6.03 1.15
N TRP A 180 -9.79 -5.12 2.14
CA TRP A 180 -9.69 -3.68 1.88
C TRP A 180 -8.35 -3.30 1.24
N LEU A 181 -7.26 -3.97 1.63
CA LEU A 181 -5.93 -3.72 1.07
C LEU A 181 -5.71 -4.44 -0.27
N GLN A 182 -6.43 -5.54 -0.52
CA GLN A 182 -6.40 -6.22 -1.81
C GLN A 182 -7.13 -5.43 -2.89
N GLU A 183 -8.26 -4.80 -2.54
CA GLU A 183 -9.04 -3.96 -3.44
C GLU A 183 -8.42 -2.57 -3.63
N LEU A 184 -7.72 -2.03 -2.62
CA LEU A 184 -7.05 -0.74 -2.69
C LEU A 184 -6.06 -0.71 -3.87
N PRO A 185 -6.29 0.15 -4.88
CA PRO A 185 -5.40 0.25 -6.04
C PRO A 185 -4.00 0.75 -5.65
N ASP A 186 -2.97 0.19 -6.27
CA ASP A 186 -1.62 0.74 -6.20
C ASP A 186 -1.62 2.20 -6.68
N PRO A 187 -0.94 3.13 -5.98
CA PRO A 187 -0.98 4.54 -6.32
C PRO A 187 -0.48 4.85 -7.73
N ILE A 188 0.49 4.07 -8.20
CA ILE A 188 1.14 4.27 -9.49
C ILE A 188 0.46 3.43 -10.55
N THR A 189 0.29 2.13 -10.39
CA THR A 189 -0.23 1.31 -11.49
C THR A 189 -1.76 1.26 -11.53
N LYS A 190 -2.42 1.67 -10.45
CA LYS A 190 -3.87 1.53 -10.23
C LYS A 190 -4.37 0.08 -10.24
N ALA A 191 -3.45 -0.88 -10.21
CA ALA A 191 -3.79 -2.29 -10.16
C ALA A 191 -4.13 -2.72 -8.74
N CYS A 192 -5.09 -3.64 -8.63
CA CYS A 192 -5.50 -4.29 -7.39
C CYS A 192 -5.64 -5.81 -7.62
N TRP A 193 -5.73 -6.58 -6.53
CA TRP A 193 -5.90 -8.05 -6.55
C TRP A 193 -4.82 -8.87 -7.27
N ASP A 194 -3.68 -8.28 -7.63
CA ASP A 194 -2.55 -8.98 -8.26
C ASP A 194 -1.26 -8.16 -8.16
N ASN A 195 -0.13 -8.85 -8.30
CA ASN A 195 1.12 -8.20 -8.68
C ASN A 195 1.45 -8.38 -10.16
N TYR A 196 2.41 -7.58 -10.61
CA TYR A 196 2.74 -7.33 -11.99
C TYR A 196 4.23 -6.96 -12.09
N VAL A 197 4.74 -6.89 -13.32
CA VAL A 197 6.06 -6.35 -13.62
C VAL A 197 5.88 -4.96 -14.22
N MET A 198 6.41 -3.93 -13.57
CA MET A 198 6.51 -2.59 -14.17
C MET A 198 7.67 -2.57 -15.15
N VAL A 199 7.41 -2.08 -16.37
CA VAL A 199 8.39 -1.96 -17.45
C VAL A 199 8.37 -0.55 -18.06
N SER A 200 9.48 -0.14 -18.67
CA SER A 200 9.59 1.14 -19.35
C SER A 200 8.76 1.21 -20.64
N PRO A 201 8.37 2.42 -21.09
CA PRO A 201 7.77 2.61 -22.40
C PRO A 201 8.65 2.14 -23.56
N LYS A 202 9.99 2.22 -23.43
CA LYS A 202 10.91 1.63 -24.40
C LYS A 202 10.73 0.12 -24.53
N PHE A 203 10.70 -0.61 -23.42
CA PHE A 203 10.44 -2.05 -23.43
C PHE A 203 9.06 -2.36 -24.01
N GLY A 204 8.04 -1.56 -23.67
CA GLY A 204 6.71 -1.63 -24.25
C GLY A 204 6.73 -1.61 -25.78
N ARG A 205 7.45 -0.66 -26.38
CA ARG A 205 7.56 -0.55 -27.84
C ARG A 205 8.38 -1.68 -28.46
N GLU A 206 9.56 -1.95 -27.91
CA GLU A 206 10.54 -2.84 -28.54
C GLU A 206 10.20 -4.32 -28.37
N ALA A 207 9.71 -4.71 -27.19
CA ALA A 207 9.44 -6.12 -26.87
C ALA A 207 7.95 -6.48 -26.92
N LEU A 208 7.06 -5.55 -26.58
CA LEU A 208 5.62 -5.81 -26.51
C LEU A 208 4.85 -5.31 -27.75
N GLY A 209 5.42 -4.34 -28.48
CA GLY A 209 4.80 -3.73 -29.65
C GLY A 209 3.77 -2.66 -29.31
N ILE A 210 3.82 -2.07 -28.12
CA ILE A 210 2.86 -1.08 -27.62
C ILE A 210 3.58 0.27 -27.46
N ASP A 211 3.15 1.28 -28.20
CA ASP A 211 3.76 2.61 -28.19
C ASP A 211 2.85 3.65 -27.54
N LEU A 212 3.13 4.02 -26.29
CA LEU A 212 2.34 5.00 -25.54
C LEU A 212 2.34 6.40 -26.16
N THR A 213 3.21 6.70 -27.14
CA THR A 213 3.16 7.97 -27.87
C THR A 213 2.15 7.98 -29.02
N LYS A 214 1.62 6.82 -29.38
CA LYS A 214 0.53 6.69 -30.35
C LYS A 214 -0.77 6.51 -29.59
N GLN A 215 -1.65 7.51 -29.69
CA GLN A 215 -2.93 7.52 -28.99
C GLN A 215 -3.71 6.21 -29.15
N ARG A 216 -3.78 5.64 -30.36
CA ARG A 216 -4.49 4.38 -30.60
C ARG A 216 -3.90 3.19 -29.83
N ASP A 217 -2.57 3.07 -29.80
CA ASP A 217 -1.89 1.98 -29.08
C ASP A 217 -2.05 2.17 -27.56
N ALA A 218 -1.98 3.43 -27.10
CA ALA A 218 -2.22 3.79 -25.69
C ALA A 218 -3.66 3.47 -25.28
N ASP A 219 -4.66 3.92 -26.02
CA ASP A 219 -6.09 3.66 -25.74
C ASP A 219 -6.38 2.15 -25.73
N GLU A 220 -5.89 1.40 -26.73
CA GLU A 220 -6.07 -0.06 -26.80
C GLU A 220 -5.42 -0.76 -25.59
N TYR A 221 -4.25 -0.29 -25.16
CA TYR A 221 -3.57 -0.81 -23.97
C TYR A 221 -4.27 -0.44 -22.65
N GLU A 222 -4.77 0.79 -22.53
CA GLU A 222 -5.32 1.35 -21.28
C GLU A 222 -6.75 0.88 -21.02
N VAL A 223 -7.59 0.81 -22.06
CA VAL A 223 -9.00 0.42 -21.97
C VAL A 223 -9.17 -1.08 -21.72
N HIS A 224 -8.26 -1.91 -22.23
CA HIS A 224 -8.37 -3.35 -22.08
C HIS A 224 -7.63 -3.87 -20.85
N THR A 225 -8.31 -4.75 -20.09
CA THR A 225 -7.76 -5.35 -18.88
C THR A 225 -6.73 -6.44 -19.15
N ASP A 226 -6.72 -7.01 -20.36
CA ASP A 226 -5.74 -7.99 -20.82
C ASP A 226 -4.36 -7.33 -21.02
N LYS A 227 -3.40 -7.71 -20.18
CA LYS A 227 -2.02 -7.23 -20.24
C LYS A 227 -1.09 -8.35 -20.74
N PRO A 228 -0.07 -8.02 -21.55
CA PRO A 228 0.85 -9.04 -22.07
C PRO A 228 1.63 -9.70 -20.94
N LEU A 229 1.86 -11.00 -21.06
CA LEU A 229 2.69 -11.74 -20.12
C LEU A 229 4.19 -11.58 -20.47
N VAL A 230 5.02 -11.49 -19.44
CA VAL A 230 6.48 -11.50 -19.55
C VAL A 230 7.07 -12.57 -18.65
N SER A 231 8.11 -13.25 -19.14
CA SER A 231 8.94 -14.15 -18.34
C SER A 231 10.15 -13.37 -17.81
N VAL A 232 10.27 -13.31 -16.49
CA VAL A 232 11.40 -12.73 -15.77
C VAL A 232 12.23 -13.84 -15.18
N LYS A 233 13.54 -13.86 -15.50
CA LYS A 233 14.49 -14.87 -15.07
C LYS A 233 15.68 -14.26 -14.37
N VAL A 234 16.01 -14.82 -13.21
CA VAL A 234 17.19 -14.50 -12.40
C VAL A 234 17.90 -15.81 -12.04
N GLY A 235 19.04 -16.07 -12.69
CA GLY A 235 19.72 -17.36 -12.58
C GLY A 235 18.80 -18.52 -13.01
N ASN A 236 18.53 -19.45 -12.09
CA ASN A 236 17.66 -20.61 -12.33
C ASN A 236 16.20 -20.40 -11.89
N LYS A 237 15.83 -19.17 -11.46
CA LYS A 237 14.49 -18.84 -10.99
C LYS A 237 13.75 -18.10 -12.10
N GLU A 238 12.49 -18.43 -12.32
CA GLU A 238 11.64 -17.84 -13.37
C GLU A 238 10.26 -17.53 -12.80
N LEU A 239 9.71 -16.36 -13.11
CA LEU A 239 8.32 -16.00 -12.87
C LEU A 239 7.72 -15.38 -14.14
N VAL A 240 6.50 -15.82 -14.46
CA VAL A 240 5.70 -15.24 -15.55
C VAL A 240 4.63 -14.35 -14.93
N LEU A 241 4.59 -13.07 -15.29
CA LEU A 241 3.70 -12.07 -14.69
C LEU A 241 3.16 -11.13 -15.79
N PRO A 242 2.00 -10.48 -15.59
CA PRO A 242 1.54 -9.41 -16.47
C PRO A 242 2.50 -8.23 -16.42
N ALA A 243 2.80 -7.65 -17.58
CA ALA A 243 3.59 -6.42 -17.69
C ALA A 243 2.69 -5.19 -17.70
N LEU A 244 3.01 -4.22 -16.85
CA LEU A 244 2.43 -2.88 -16.87
C LEU A 244 3.48 -1.87 -17.36
N ILE A 245 3.16 -1.15 -18.45
CA ILE A 245 4.05 -0.16 -19.04
C ILE A 245 3.83 1.15 -18.29
N ILE A 246 4.85 1.62 -17.56
CA ILE A 246 4.74 2.76 -16.66
C ILE A 246 5.72 3.85 -17.11
N PRO A 247 5.23 5.02 -17.59
CA PRO A 247 6.05 6.20 -17.80
C PRO A 247 6.86 6.59 -16.54
N GLY A 248 8.10 7.04 -16.73
CA GLY A 248 9.03 7.39 -15.64
C GLY A 248 9.90 6.23 -15.15
N MET A 249 9.63 4.99 -15.59
CA MET A 249 10.54 3.86 -15.38
C MET A 249 11.83 4.04 -16.18
N ASN A 250 12.98 3.75 -15.57
CA ASN A 250 14.25 3.66 -16.27
C ASN A 250 14.22 2.53 -17.31
N ASP A 251 14.83 2.76 -18.48
CA ASP A 251 14.83 1.82 -19.61
C ASP A 251 15.38 0.44 -19.28
N ASP A 252 16.39 0.38 -18.42
CA ASP A 252 17.08 -0.84 -18.03
C ASP A 252 16.60 -1.37 -16.67
N THR A 253 15.50 -0.86 -16.12
CA THR A 253 14.96 -1.30 -14.82
C THR A 253 13.54 -1.84 -14.95
N ILE A 254 13.28 -2.96 -14.29
CA ILE A 254 11.94 -3.49 -14.06
C ILE A 254 11.67 -3.59 -12.57
N ALA A 255 10.40 -3.50 -12.17
CA ALA A 255 10.03 -3.60 -10.77
C ALA A 255 8.88 -4.58 -10.53
N ILE A 256 8.95 -5.35 -9.45
CA ILE A 256 7.92 -6.32 -9.06
C ILE A 256 7.54 -6.12 -7.60
N ALA A 257 6.24 -5.97 -7.35
CA ALA A 257 5.71 -5.83 -6.01
C ALA A 257 5.78 -7.15 -5.22
N LEU A 258 6.21 -7.03 -3.96
CA LEU A 258 6.14 -8.07 -2.94
C LEU A 258 4.75 -8.10 -2.29
N GLY A 259 4.50 -9.16 -1.50
CA GLY A 259 3.29 -9.28 -0.68
C GLY A 259 2.16 -10.11 -1.29
N TYR A 260 2.37 -10.67 -2.47
CA TYR A 260 1.40 -11.49 -3.21
C TYR A 260 1.87 -12.95 -3.41
N GLY A 261 0.97 -13.82 -3.88
CA GLY A 261 1.26 -15.23 -4.15
C GLY A 261 1.37 -16.08 -2.89
N ARG A 262 0.47 -15.83 -1.93
CA ARG A 262 0.30 -16.66 -0.72
C ARG A 262 -0.42 -17.96 -1.08
N SER A 263 0.01 -19.09 -0.53
CA SER A 263 -0.63 -20.38 -0.78
C SER A 263 -0.37 -21.39 0.34
N SER A 264 -1.32 -22.29 0.57
CA SER A 264 -1.08 -23.44 1.44
C SER A 264 0.01 -24.35 0.86
N GLY A 265 0.63 -25.21 1.68
CA GLY A 265 1.70 -26.11 1.25
C GLY A 265 1.29 -27.13 0.18
N ASP A 266 0.00 -27.40 0.02
CA ASP A 266 -0.56 -28.25 -1.04
C ASP A 266 -1.07 -27.47 -2.27
N ASN A 267 -1.00 -26.13 -2.23
CA ASN A 267 -1.45 -25.19 -3.27
C ASN A 267 -2.89 -25.41 -3.75
N LYS A 268 -3.76 -25.95 -2.89
CA LYS A 268 -5.19 -26.08 -3.22
C LYS A 268 -5.96 -24.85 -2.76
N GLU A 269 -6.96 -24.50 -3.56
CA GLU A 269 -7.79 -23.32 -3.33
C GLU A 269 -8.53 -23.40 -1.99
N GLU A 270 -9.18 -24.54 -1.71
CA GLU A 270 -9.96 -24.74 -0.49
C GLU A 270 -9.11 -24.62 0.78
N THR A 271 -7.91 -25.22 0.78
CA THR A 271 -6.99 -25.19 1.91
C THR A 271 -6.36 -23.81 2.07
N THR A 272 -5.98 -23.14 0.98
CA THR A 272 -5.46 -21.75 1.01
C THR A 272 -6.52 -20.80 1.60
N LYS A 273 -7.77 -20.88 1.13
CA LYS A 273 -8.89 -20.08 1.66
C LYS A 273 -9.13 -20.32 3.15
N ARG A 274 -9.03 -21.57 3.60
CA ARG A 274 -9.25 -21.94 5.01
C ARG A 274 -8.12 -21.46 5.92
N ARG A 275 -6.87 -21.58 5.48
CA ARG A 275 -5.68 -21.43 6.34
C ARG A 275 -5.08 -20.03 6.33
N ILE A 276 -4.96 -19.47 5.13
CA ILE A 276 -4.38 -18.14 4.90
C ILE A 276 -5.49 -17.11 4.78
N GLY A 277 -6.53 -17.46 4.03
CA GLY A 277 -7.76 -16.71 3.92
C GLY A 277 -8.20 -16.43 2.48
N ALA A 278 -9.48 -16.09 2.32
CA ALA A 278 -10.12 -15.99 1.02
C ALA A 278 -9.58 -14.86 0.13
N ALA A 279 -9.16 -13.74 0.72
CA ALA A 279 -8.68 -12.59 -0.05
C ALA A 279 -7.25 -12.78 -0.58
N ALA A 280 -6.46 -13.66 0.04
CA ALA A 280 -5.08 -13.95 -0.40
C ALA A 280 -5.01 -15.07 -1.47
N ASN A 281 -6.12 -15.75 -1.72
CA ASN A 281 -6.15 -16.98 -2.51
C ASN A 281 -6.11 -16.69 -4.02
N ASN A 282 -5.13 -17.27 -4.73
CA ASN A 282 -4.93 -17.12 -6.18
C ASN A 282 -4.72 -15.65 -6.63
N VAL A 283 -4.04 -14.85 -5.80
CA VAL A 283 -3.77 -13.44 -6.03
C VAL A 283 -2.25 -13.23 -6.16
N GLY A 284 -1.80 -12.89 -7.36
CA GLY A 284 -0.40 -12.65 -7.73
C GLY A 284 0.55 -13.85 -7.55
N LYS A 285 1.86 -13.56 -7.59
CA LYS A 285 2.94 -14.56 -7.40
C LYS A 285 4.01 -14.05 -6.44
N ASN A 286 4.61 -14.95 -5.67
CA ASN A 286 5.63 -14.58 -4.72
C ASN A 286 6.98 -14.27 -5.40
N ALA A 287 7.33 -12.98 -5.47
CA ALA A 287 8.56 -12.50 -6.10
C ALA A 287 9.78 -12.43 -5.17
N ILE A 288 9.63 -12.69 -3.85
CA ILE A 288 10.76 -12.60 -2.91
C ILE A 288 11.89 -13.57 -3.23
N THR A 289 11.58 -14.63 -3.99
CA THR A 289 12.56 -15.61 -4.44
C THR A 289 13.65 -14.99 -5.33
N PHE A 290 13.42 -13.83 -5.93
CA PHE A 290 14.46 -13.11 -6.68
C PHE A 290 15.43 -12.30 -5.81
N ALA A 291 15.15 -12.13 -4.52
CA ALA A 291 16.07 -11.48 -3.60
C ALA A 291 17.34 -12.33 -3.40
N VAL A 292 18.46 -11.66 -3.10
CA VAL A 292 19.78 -12.30 -3.01
C VAL A 292 20.46 -11.94 -1.69
N TYR A 293 21.05 -12.92 -1.02
CA TYR A 293 21.90 -12.66 0.14
C TYR A 293 23.33 -12.32 -0.31
N ASN A 294 23.81 -11.14 0.04
CA ASN A 294 25.15 -10.66 -0.35
C ASN A 294 26.25 -11.02 0.65
N GLY A 295 25.95 -11.84 1.67
CA GLY A 295 26.87 -12.18 2.75
C GLY A 295 26.62 -11.42 4.05
N THR A 296 25.89 -10.30 4.02
CA THR A 296 25.52 -9.51 5.20
C THR A 296 24.03 -9.18 5.24
N THR A 297 23.47 -8.70 4.14
CA THR A 297 22.06 -8.32 3.99
C THR A 297 21.40 -9.10 2.86
N VAL A 298 20.07 -8.97 2.76
CA VAL A 298 19.30 -9.45 1.62
C VAL A 298 19.02 -8.28 0.70
N ASP A 299 19.62 -8.31 -0.47
CA ASP A 299 19.39 -7.33 -1.52
C ASP A 299 18.08 -7.65 -2.22
N ARG A 300 17.25 -6.61 -2.35
CA ARG A 300 15.96 -6.64 -3.05
C ARG A 300 16.08 -6.20 -4.50
N PHE A 301 17.30 -6.18 -5.04
CA PHE A 301 17.54 -5.88 -6.45
C PHE A 301 18.45 -6.95 -7.08
N ASN A 302 18.39 -7.08 -8.40
CA ASN A 302 19.23 -7.99 -9.16
C ASN A 302 19.62 -7.42 -10.52
N THR A 303 20.91 -7.42 -10.84
CA THR A 303 21.44 -6.80 -12.05
C THR A 303 21.71 -7.78 -13.20
N GLY A 304 21.49 -9.08 -13.00
CA GLY A 304 21.63 -10.14 -14.00
C GLY A 304 20.28 -10.67 -14.48
N THR A 305 19.27 -9.80 -14.56
CA THR A 305 17.90 -10.21 -14.89
C THR A 305 17.72 -10.26 -16.40
N SER A 306 17.05 -11.31 -16.88
CA SER A 306 16.54 -11.36 -18.25
C SER A 306 15.02 -11.30 -18.24
N ILE A 307 14.47 -10.46 -19.10
CA ILE A 307 13.03 -10.31 -19.30
C ILE A 307 12.71 -10.53 -20.77
N THR A 308 11.70 -11.35 -21.06
CA THR A 308 11.27 -11.68 -22.42
C THR A 308 9.74 -11.73 -22.48
N LYS A 309 9.17 -11.40 -23.64
CA LYS A 309 7.74 -11.59 -23.90
C LYS A 309 7.40 -13.08 -23.77
N ALA A 310 6.36 -13.39 -23.01
CA ALA A 310 5.80 -14.73 -22.87
C ALA A 310 4.51 -14.84 -23.69
N ASP A 311 4.08 -16.08 -23.94
CA ASP A 311 2.84 -16.33 -24.67
C ASP A 311 1.61 -16.00 -23.82
N GLY A 312 0.64 -15.32 -24.43
CA GLY A 312 -0.66 -15.03 -23.83
C GLY A 312 -0.76 -13.68 -23.11
N THR A 313 -1.95 -13.44 -22.57
CA THR A 313 -2.31 -12.25 -21.78
C THR A 313 -2.84 -12.66 -20.42
N TYR A 314 -2.90 -11.69 -19.51
CA TYR A 314 -3.52 -11.86 -18.21
C TYR A 314 -4.32 -10.62 -17.84
N LYS A 315 -5.52 -10.83 -17.29
CA LYS A 315 -6.41 -9.75 -16.88
C LYS A 315 -5.95 -9.16 -15.55
N VAL A 316 -5.54 -7.89 -15.59
CA VAL A 316 -5.19 -7.09 -14.42
C VAL A 316 -6.38 -6.18 -14.10
N ALA A 317 -6.87 -6.24 -12.86
CA ALA A 317 -7.91 -5.34 -12.38
C ALA A 317 -7.28 -3.98 -12.09
N GLN A 318 -7.80 -2.92 -12.72
CA GLN A 318 -7.39 -1.55 -12.49
C GLN A 318 -8.63 -0.67 -12.31
N ASN A 319 -8.61 0.24 -11.34
CA ASN A 319 -9.75 1.14 -11.08
C ASN A 319 -9.68 2.45 -11.87
N GLN A 320 -8.61 2.64 -12.64
CA GLN A 320 -8.43 3.79 -13.53
C GLN A 320 -8.05 3.27 -14.91
N THR A 321 -8.72 3.79 -15.94
CA THR A 321 -8.48 3.42 -17.32
C THR A 321 -7.36 4.27 -17.93
N HIS A 322 -7.56 5.58 -18.04
CA HIS A 322 -6.65 6.47 -18.76
C HIS A 322 -5.55 7.00 -17.84
N ASN A 323 -4.31 7.06 -18.32
CA ASN A 323 -3.18 7.55 -17.52
C ASN A 323 -2.89 9.05 -17.69
N SER A 324 -3.47 9.68 -18.71
CA SER A 324 -3.33 11.10 -19.00
C SER A 324 -4.63 11.86 -18.70
N TYR A 325 -4.54 13.16 -18.43
CA TYR A 325 -5.73 14.02 -18.28
C TYR A 325 -6.22 14.60 -19.63
N GLU A 326 -5.65 14.15 -20.76
CA GLU A 326 -6.07 14.49 -22.13
C GLU A 326 -6.13 16.01 -22.40
N GLY A 327 -5.22 16.79 -21.80
CA GLY A 327 -5.18 18.24 -21.96
C GLY A 327 -6.35 18.99 -21.31
N ARG A 328 -7.17 18.32 -20.50
CA ARG A 328 -8.30 18.91 -19.76
C ARG A 328 -7.81 19.79 -18.60
N HIS A 329 -7.44 21.02 -18.93
CA HIS A 329 -6.89 21.99 -17.99
C HIS A 329 -7.75 22.22 -16.73
N ASN A 330 -9.08 22.16 -16.83
CA ASN A 330 -9.97 22.35 -15.68
C ASN A 330 -10.00 21.16 -14.69
N VAL A 331 -9.42 20.01 -15.05
CA VAL A 331 -9.30 18.86 -14.15
C VAL A 331 -8.04 19.00 -13.29
N VAL A 332 -6.93 19.35 -13.93
CA VAL A 332 -5.60 19.45 -13.32
C VAL A 332 -4.99 20.79 -13.70
N GLN A 333 -4.81 21.64 -12.69
CA GLN A 333 -4.18 22.95 -12.83
C GLN A 333 -2.86 22.96 -12.07
N GLU A 334 -1.77 23.03 -12.82
CA GLU A 334 -0.42 23.09 -12.28
C GLU A 334 0.16 24.49 -12.50
N VAL A 335 0.79 25.02 -11.46
CA VAL A 335 1.49 26.30 -11.49
C VAL A 335 2.82 26.14 -10.76
N THR A 336 3.86 26.75 -11.29
CA THR A 336 5.16 26.75 -10.63
C THR A 336 5.20 27.75 -9.48
N LEU A 337 6.07 27.52 -8.50
CA LEU A 337 6.27 28.47 -7.41
C LEU A 337 6.66 29.87 -7.90
N ASP A 338 7.41 29.97 -9.00
CA ASP A 338 7.82 31.24 -9.58
C ASP A 338 6.66 31.99 -10.24
N GLU A 339 5.68 31.28 -10.82
CA GLU A 339 4.44 31.88 -11.31
C GLU A 339 3.56 32.35 -10.16
N VAL A 340 3.40 31.53 -9.12
CA VAL A 340 2.63 31.89 -7.92
C VAL A 340 3.24 33.10 -7.21
N LYS A 341 4.58 33.20 -7.13
CA LYS A 341 5.25 34.39 -6.56
C LYS A 341 4.98 35.67 -7.36
N LYS A 342 4.83 35.57 -8.68
CA LYS A 342 4.53 36.71 -9.56
C LYS A 342 3.06 37.09 -9.52
N ASN A 343 2.16 36.10 -9.50
CA ASN A 343 0.72 36.29 -9.37
C ASN A 343 0.10 35.20 -8.47
N PRO A 344 -0.07 35.46 -7.16
CA PRO A 344 -0.64 34.49 -6.23
C PRO A 344 -2.10 34.13 -6.51
N THR A 345 -2.83 34.98 -7.23
CA THR A 345 -4.26 34.79 -7.54
C THR A 345 -4.49 34.28 -8.96
N LEU A 346 -3.46 33.82 -9.68
CA LEU A 346 -3.54 33.42 -11.10
C LEU A 346 -4.78 32.55 -11.42
N ILE A 347 -4.96 31.46 -10.69
CA ILE A 347 -6.08 30.52 -10.90
C ILE A 347 -7.44 31.18 -10.55
N LEU A 348 -7.49 31.99 -9.50
CA LEU A 348 -8.69 32.72 -9.11
C LEU A 348 -9.06 33.79 -10.15
N ASP A 349 -8.06 34.46 -10.74
CA ASP A 349 -8.25 35.47 -11.78
C ASP A 349 -8.79 34.85 -13.07
N GLU A 350 -8.28 33.67 -13.43
CA GLU A 350 -8.79 32.88 -14.58
C GLU A 350 -10.23 32.46 -14.34
N ARG A 351 -10.54 31.92 -13.16
CA ARG A 351 -11.91 31.54 -12.79
C ARG A 351 -12.86 32.73 -12.76
N ALA A 352 -12.42 33.88 -12.26
CA ALA A 352 -13.21 35.11 -12.25
C ALA A 352 -13.54 35.60 -13.66
N LYS A 353 -12.59 35.50 -14.60
CA LYS A 353 -12.82 35.82 -16.01
C LYS A 353 -13.81 34.86 -16.66
N GLU A 354 -13.66 33.57 -16.40
CA GLU A 354 -14.57 32.54 -16.89
C GLU A 354 -15.99 32.81 -16.41
N LEU A 355 -16.19 33.05 -15.11
CA LEU A 355 -17.52 33.21 -14.53
C LEU A 355 -18.19 34.57 -14.79
N LYS A 356 -17.45 35.55 -15.35
CA LYS A 356 -17.95 36.92 -15.55
C LYS A 356 -19.27 37.01 -16.35
N PRO A 357 -19.51 36.23 -17.43
CA PRO A 357 -20.78 36.26 -18.15
C PRO A 357 -21.99 35.76 -17.33
N TRP A 358 -21.73 35.06 -16.22
CA TRP A 358 -22.71 34.34 -15.41
C TRP A 358 -22.80 34.89 -13.98
N GLY A 359 -22.59 36.20 -13.78
CA GLY A 359 -22.69 36.84 -12.47
C GLY A 359 -21.37 36.97 -11.69
N GLY A 360 -20.26 36.44 -12.23
CA GLY A 360 -18.95 36.48 -11.57
C GLY A 360 -18.84 35.52 -10.39
N LEU A 361 -17.76 35.63 -9.60
CA LEU A 361 -17.55 34.75 -8.44
C LEU A 361 -18.62 34.94 -7.35
N ASP A 362 -19.13 36.16 -7.18
CA ASP A 362 -19.99 36.51 -6.05
C ASP A 362 -21.49 36.21 -6.28
N ASN A 363 -21.94 36.19 -7.54
CA ASN A 363 -23.37 36.00 -7.88
C ASN A 363 -23.58 34.87 -8.90
N PHE A 364 -22.71 33.85 -8.90
CA PHE A 364 -22.81 32.72 -9.83
C PHE A 364 -24.08 31.87 -9.58
N ASP A 365 -24.57 31.83 -8.36
CA ASP A 365 -25.80 31.16 -7.97
C ASP A 365 -27.05 31.78 -8.63
N GLU A 366 -27.12 33.11 -8.70
CA GLU A 366 -28.21 33.83 -9.38
C GLU A 366 -28.01 33.94 -10.90
N GLY A 367 -26.78 34.20 -11.34
CA GLY A 367 -26.47 34.51 -12.75
C GLY A 367 -26.08 33.30 -13.61
N GLY A 368 -25.66 32.20 -12.99
CA GLY A 368 -25.15 31.00 -13.65
C GLY A 368 -26.12 29.81 -13.65
N SER A 369 -27.26 29.93 -12.97
CA SER A 369 -28.27 28.87 -12.87
C SER A 369 -29.64 29.37 -13.32
N PRO A 370 -30.42 28.59 -14.08
CA PRO A 370 -31.83 28.90 -14.33
C PRO A 370 -32.73 28.60 -13.10
N TYR A 371 -32.19 27.98 -12.05
CA TYR A 371 -32.93 27.63 -10.83
C TYR A 371 -32.88 28.77 -9.81
N PRO A 372 -33.95 28.98 -9.01
CA PRO A 372 -33.95 29.99 -7.97
C PRO A 372 -32.99 29.61 -6.84
N VAL A 373 -32.44 30.64 -6.16
CA VAL A 373 -31.66 30.45 -4.94
C VAL A 373 -32.61 30.09 -3.79
N TYR A 374 -32.30 29.02 -3.07
CA TYR A 374 -33.06 28.57 -1.90
C TYR A 374 -32.30 28.94 -0.62
N ASP A 375 -33.05 29.34 0.42
CA ASP A 375 -32.48 29.57 1.75
C ASP A 375 -31.99 28.24 2.35
N ARG A 376 -30.81 28.26 2.96
CA ARG A 376 -30.10 27.09 3.49
C ARG A 376 -29.70 27.36 4.93
N PRO A 377 -30.66 27.25 5.88
CA PRO A 377 -30.39 27.53 7.28
C PRO A 377 -29.51 26.43 7.89
N GLY A 378 -28.44 26.83 8.56
CA GLY A 378 -27.50 25.93 9.22
C GLY A 378 -26.05 26.24 8.88
N ALA A 379 -25.15 25.32 9.23
CA ALA A 379 -23.76 25.40 8.79
C ALA A 379 -23.67 24.98 7.31
N LYS A 380 -22.96 25.74 6.48
CA LYS A 380 -22.61 25.31 5.11
C LYS A 380 -21.30 24.53 5.16
N TRP A 381 -21.38 23.22 4.99
CA TRP A 381 -20.18 22.37 5.00
C TRP A 381 -19.39 22.50 3.70
N GLY A 382 -18.06 22.54 3.82
CA GLY A 382 -17.15 22.57 2.69
C GLY A 382 -15.90 21.76 3.00
N MET A 383 -15.33 21.13 1.98
CA MET A 383 -14.08 20.38 2.08
C MET A 383 -13.08 20.97 1.10
N ALA A 384 -11.90 21.34 1.61
CA ALA A 384 -10.77 21.78 0.80
C ALA A 384 -9.65 20.75 0.90
N ILE A 385 -9.16 20.28 -0.25
CA ILE A 385 -8.08 19.30 -0.33
C ILE A 385 -6.85 20.02 -0.88
N ASP A 386 -5.77 20.05 -0.10
CA ASP A 386 -4.47 20.52 -0.59
C ASP A 386 -3.82 19.42 -1.44
N LEU A 387 -3.85 19.61 -2.75
CA LEU A 387 -3.27 18.67 -3.71
C LEU A 387 -1.74 18.61 -3.64
N ASN A 388 -1.06 19.65 -3.13
CA ASN A 388 0.41 19.62 -2.99
C ASN A 388 0.87 18.60 -1.96
N SER A 389 0.06 18.38 -0.92
CA SER A 389 0.33 17.40 0.14
C SER A 389 -0.13 15.99 -0.23
N CYS A 390 -0.87 15.82 -1.33
CA CYS A 390 -1.36 14.52 -1.77
C CYS A 390 -0.30 13.75 -2.56
N PHE A 391 0.18 12.64 -2.00
CA PHE A 391 1.13 11.74 -2.67
C PHE A 391 0.52 10.36 -2.97
N GLY A 392 -0.81 10.24 -2.90
CA GLY A 392 -1.53 9.03 -3.30
C GLY A 392 -1.50 7.87 -2.29
N CYS A 393 -1.30 8.12 -0.99
CA CYS A 393 -1.13 7.05 0.01
C CYS A 393 -2.28 6.02 0.15
N GLY A 394 -3.48 6.33 -0.34
CA GLY A 394 -4.65 5.43 -0.30
C GLY A 394 -5.35 5.34 1.07
N ALA A 395 -4.78 5.93 2.14
CA ALA A 395 -5.36 5.85 3.48
C ALA A 395 -6.76 6.47 3.58
N CYS A 396 -7.03 7.56 2.86
CA CYS A 396 -8.34 8.19 2.81
C CYS A 396 -9.42 7.30 2.15
N VAL A 397 -9.03 6.45 1.18
CA VAL A 397 -9.92 5.48 0.53
C VAL A 397 -10.32 4.41 1.55
N VAL A 398 -9.35 3.79 2.22
CA VAL A 398 -9.61 2.75 3.22
C VAL A 398 -10.42 3.31 4.39
N ALA A 399 -10.08 4.49 4.89
CA ALA A 399 -10.81 5.13 5.98
C ALA A 399 -12.28 5.37 5.62
N CYS A 400 -12.55 5.89 4.41
CA CYS A 400 -13.91 6.08 3.92
C CYS A 400 -14.67 4.75 3.83
N ASN A 401 -14.03 3.69 3.32
CA ASN A 401 -14.66 2.37 3.21
C ASN A 401 -14.98 1.76 4.57
N VAL A 402 -14.07 1.88 5.55
CA VAL A 402 -14.26 1.38 6.91
C VAL A 402 -15.39 2.13 7.62
N GLU A 403 -15.36 3.47 7.59
CA GLU A 403 -16.36 4.30 8.27
C GLU A 403 -17.76 4.11 7.68
N ASN A 404 -17.86 4.04 6.35
CA ASN A 404 -19.15 3.98 5.65
C ASN A 404 -19.61 2.56 5.31
N ASN A 405 -18.94 1.53 5.82
CA ASN A 405 -19.24 0.11 5.56
C ASN A 405 -19.34 -0.22 4.06
N VAL A 406 -18.46 0.39 3.25
CA VAL A 406 -18.41 0.12 1.81
C VAL A 406 -17.94 -1.31 1.60
N SER A 407 -18.73 -2.06 0.81
CA SER A 407 -18.47 -3.48 0.57
C SER A 407 -17.24 -3.66 -0.31
N VAL A 408 -16.44 -4.69 -0.01
CA VAL A 408 -15.30 -5.06 -0.85
C VAL A 408 -15.78 -5.78 -2.11
N VAL A 409 -15.25 -5.36 -3.25
CA VAL A 409 -15.50 -5.97 -4.56
C VAL A 409 -14.34 -6.87 -4.96
N GLY A 410 -14.65 -8.10 -5.32
CA GLY A 410 -13.65 -9.07 -5.79
C GLY A 410 -13.14 -8.74 -7.19
N LYS A 411 -11.94 -9.23 -7.51
CA LYS A 411 -11.22 -9.02 -8.79
C LYS A 411 -12.12 -9.07 -10.04
N ASN A 412 -13.01 -10.06 -10.14
CA ASN A 412 -13.84 -10.25 -11.33
C ASN A 412 -14.80 -9.10 -11.62
N GLU A 413 -15.31 -8.44 -10.58
CA GLU A 413 -16.21 -7.29 -10.73
C GLU A 413 -15.43 -5.98 -10.87
N VAL A 414 -14.25 -5.86 -10.24
CA VAL A 414 -13.34 -4.74 -10.51
C VAL A 414 -12.86 -4.74 -11.97
N LEU A 415 -12.61 -5.91 -12.56
CA LEU A 415 -12.32 -6.07 -14.00
C LEU A 415 -13.44 -5.54 -14.92
N ARG A 416 -14.64 -5.33 -14.38
CA ARG A 416 -15.81 -4.77 -15.07
C ARG A 416 -16.07 -3.31 -14.69
N TYR A 417 -15.16 -2.68 -13.95
CA TYR A 417 -15.29 -1.33 -13.40
C TYR A 417 -16.51 -1.17 -12.47
N HIS A 418 -16.78 -2.20 -11.66
CA HIS A 418 -17.79 -2.19 -10.60
C HIS A 418 -17.17 -2.10 -9.20
N ASP A 419 -15.98 -1.52 -9.07
CA ASP A 419 -15.38 -1.26 -7.76
C ASP A 419 -16.22 -0.29 -6.95
N MET A 420 -16.22 -0.47 -5.63
CA MET A 420 -17.00 0.36 -4.72
C MET A 420 -16.05 1.17 -3.85
N HIS A 421 -15.68 2.35 -4.35
CA HIS A 421 -14.93 3.35 -3.62
C HIS A 421 -15.64 4.71 -3.75
N TRP A 422 -16.15 5.24 -2.65
CA TRP A 422 -16.81 6.56 -2.65
C TRP A 422 -15.83 7.72 -2.82
N LEU A 423 -14.59 7.49 -2.38
CA LEU A 423 -13.44 8.34 -2.66
C LEU A 423 -12.43 7.51 -3.45
N ARG A 424 -12.03 8.00 -4.61
CA ARG A 424 -10.93 7.44 -5.41
C ARG A 424 -9.79 8.45 -5.46
N ILE A 425 -8.57 7.96 -5.72
CA ILE A 425 -7.43 8.83 -5.99
C ILE A 425 -7.09 8.64 -7.45
N ASP A 426 -7.32 9.67 -8.26
CA ASP A 426 -6.93 9.68 -9.67
C ASP A 426 -5.42 9.99 -9.75
N ARG A 427 -4.74 9.40 -10.73
CA ARG A 427 -3.32 9.66 -11.02
C ARG A 427 -3.15 10.02 -12.48
N TYR A 428 -2.53 11.16 -12.76
CA TYR A 428 -2.20 11.53 -14.13
C TYR A 428 -0.70 11.64 -14.34
N PHE A 429 -0.22 11.12 -15.46
CA PHE A 429 1.12 11.36 -15.96
C PHE A 429 1.12 12.52 -16.95
N THR A 430 2.13 13.36 -16.83
CA THR A 430 2.41 14.46 -17.76
C THR A 430 3.85 14.36 -18.23
N GLY A 431 4.18 14.96 -19.38
CA GLY A 431 5.50 14.84 -20.00
C GLY A 431 5.53 13.85 -21.16
N ASN A 432 6.73 13.53 -21.64
CA ASN A 432 6.95 12.64 -22.78
C ASN A 432 7.19 11.20 -22.28
N PRO A 433 6.34 10.21 -22.64
CA PRO A 433 6.54 8.81 -22.23
C PRO A 433 7.89 8.21 -22.61
N ASN A 434 8.57 8.75 -23.62
CA ASN A 434 9.87 8.27 -24.07
C ASN A 434 11.06 8.91 -23.35
N ASP A 435 10.80 9.86 -22.46
CA ASP A 435 11.79 10.56 -21.66
C ASP A 435 11.36 10.47 -20.19
N ALA A 436 11.90 9.46 -19.49
CA ALA A 436 11.54 9.19 -18.11
C ALA A 436 11.75 10.39 -17.18
N ASP A 437 12.76 11.23 -17.45
CA ASP A 437 13.08 12.41 -16.64
C ASP A 437 12.08 13.55 -16.85
N SER A 438 11.31 13.52 -17.95
CA SER A 438 10.25 14.49 -18.22
C SER A 438 8.93 14.17 -17.52
N ILE A 439 8.77 12.95 -17.00
CA ILE A 439 7.50 12.49 -16.46
C ILE A 439 7.22 13.11 -15.09
N GLN A 440 6.06 13.74 -14.96
CA GLN A 440 5.51 14.17 -13.68
C GLN A 440 4.26 13.36 -13.35
N THR A 441 4.01 13.15 -12.05
CA THR A 441 2.87 12.39 -11.55
C THR A 441 2.06 13.26 -10.62
N ILE A 442 0.75 13.30 -10.86
CA ILE A 442 -0.18 14.15 -10.12
C ILE A 442 -1.22 13.25 -9.48
N PHE A 443 -1.55 13.50 -8.22
CA PHE A 443 -2.58 12.77 -7.48
C PHE A 443 -3.74 13.70 -7.15
N GLN A 444 -4.95 13.24 -7.43
CA GLN A 444 -6.17 14.00 -7.16
C GLN A 444 -7.21 13.11 -6.50
N PRO A 445 -7.47 13.26 -5.20
CA PRO A 445 -8.59 12.60 -4.55
C PRO A 445 -9.91 13.14 -5.11
N MET A 446 -10.71 12.25 -5.69
CA MET A 446 -12.02 12.55 -6.26
C MET A 446 -13.09 11.82 -5.45
N LEU A 447 -14.05 12.59 -4.95
CA LEU A 447 -15.23 12.15 -4.20
C LEU A 447 -16.45 12.93 -4.69
N CYS A 448 -17.64 12.60 -4.17
CA CYS A 448 -18.82 13.46 -4.37
C CYS A 448 -18.51 14.88 -3.87
N GLN A 449 -18.68 15.87 -4.74
CA GLN A 449 -18.41 17.27 -4.41
C GLN A 449 -19.61 17.95 -3.71
N HIS A 450 -20.71 17.20 -3.48
CA HIS A 450 -21.98 17.70 -2.92
C HIS A 450 -22.39 19.04 -3.54
N CYS A 451 -22.50 19.07 -4.87
CA CYS A 451 -22.65 20.30 -5.65
C CYS A 451 -23.94 21.05 -5.34
N ASP A 452 -23.88 22.36 -5.09
CA ASP A 452 -25.06 23.20 -4.84
C ASP A 452 -26.15 23.09 -5.92
N ASN A 453 -25.75 22.96 -7.19
CA ASN A 453 -26.63 22.68 -8.33
C ASN A 453 -26.39 21.25 -8.82
N ALA A 454 -26.76 20.26 -8.01
CA ALA A 454 -26.46 18.87 -8.31
C ALA A 454 -27.31 18.29 -9.44
N PRO A 455 -26.70 17.92 -10.59
CA PRO A 455 -27.45 17.28 -11.68
C PRO A 455 -27.94 15.88 -11.31
N CYS A 456 -27.30 15.19 -10.36
CA CYS A 456 -27.68 13.85 -9.92
C CYS A 456 -29.01 13.82 -9.15
N GLU A 457 -29.41 14.91 -8.50
CA GLU A 457 -30.69 14.97 -7.78
C GLU A 457 -31.89 15.09 -8.73
N ASN A 458 -31.80 16.04 -9.66
CA ASN A 458 -32.89 16.40 -10.57
C ASN A 458 -33.32 15.23 -11.49
N VAL A 459 -32.45 14.24 -11.66
CA VAL A 459 -32.72 13.07 -12.52
C VAL A 459 -33.25 11.86 -11.75
N CYS A 460 -33.35 11.92 -10.42
CA CYS A 460 -33.84 10.81 -9.60
C CYS A 460 -35.38 10.75 -9.62
N PRO A 461 -36.00 9.76 -10.30
CA PRO A 461 -37.46 9.74 -10.49
C PRO A 461 -38.26 9.49 -9.22
N VAL A 462 -37.60 9.02 -8.16
CA VAL A 462 -38.19 8.68 -6.86
C VAL A 462 -37.70 9.59 -5.73
N ALA A 463 -36.97 10.66 -6.06
CA ALA A 463 -36.45 11.65 -5.10
C ALA A 463 -35.67 11.02 -3.92
N ALA A 464 -34.85 10.01 -4.21
CA ALA A 464 -33.99 9.35 -3.21
C ALA A 464 -32.73 10.16 -2.86
N THR A 465 -32.36 11.11 -3.71
CA THR A 465 -31.24 12.05 -3.54
C THR A 465 -31.81 13.46 -3.43
N SER A 466 -31.41 14.20 -2.40
CA SER A 466 -31.95 15.53 -2.09
C SER A 466 -30.96 16.33 -1.26
N HIS A 467 -30.91 17.65 -1.48
CA HIS A 467 -30.10 18.52 -0.64
C HIS A 467 -30.64 18.66 0.77
N SER A 468 -29.75 18.57 1.76
CA SER A 468 -29.98 19.02 3.12
C SER A 468 -29.91 20.55 3.23
N SER A 469 -30.46 21.10 4.31
CA SER A 469 -30.35 22.54 4.59
C SER A 469 -28.92 23.01 4.89
N GLU A 470 -27.99 22.08 5.14
CA GLU A 470 -26.58 22.35 5.43
C GLU A 470 -25.66 22.26 4.18
N GLY A 471 -26.24 22.04 3.00
CA GLY A 471 -25.52 22.01 1.72
C GLY A 471 -24.89 20.66 1.37
N ILE A 472 -25.34 19.56 1.99
CA ILE A 472 -24.93 18.20 1.64
C ILE A 472 -26.01 17.60 0.74
N ASN A 473 -25.60 16.97 -0.37
CA ASN A 473 -26.43 16.16 -1.25
C ASN A 473 -26.28 14.67 -0.96
#